data_AF-A0A0F9L824-F1
#
_entry.id   AF-A0A0F9L824-F1
#
_cell.length_a   1.000
_cell.length_b   1.000
_cell.length_c   1.000
_cell.angle_alpha   90.00
_cell.angle_beta   90.00
_cell.angle_gamma   90.00
#
_symmetry.space_group_name_H-M   'P 1'
#
loop_
_entity.id
_entity.type
_entity.pdbx_description
1 polymer ?
#
loop_
_entity_poly.entity_id
_entity_poly.type
_entity_poly.pdbx_seq_one_letter_code
_entity_poly.pdbx_strand_id
1 'polypeptide(L)'
;DIDNTVAMHPYDRNPYDHTQVESDIPNAALIEMLQNIYTGDPLMTFIFVTGRSEKYRPETYTWLKSNFPLPHLLHMRPKDDDVTPDYVIKKNIYEAEIKDNYFVTAVFDDREQAVTMWRGLGLPTYQNEYGRF
;
A
#
# COMPACT_ATOMS: atom_id res chain seq x y z
N ASP A 1 -2.00 1.40 -0.10
CA ASP A 1 -0.55 1.52 0.16
C ASP A 1 -0.16 0.71 1.41
N ILE A 2 1.13 0.53 1.70
CA ILE A 2 1.62 -0.19 2.88
C ILE A 2 2.21 0.78 3.93
N ASP A 3 3.33 1.43 3.61
CA ASP A 3 4.15 2.21 4.53
C ASP A 3 3.42 3.46 5.02
N ASN A 4 3.29 3.64 6.33
CA ASN A 4 2.47 4.68 7.00
C ASN A 4 0.98 4.68 6.60
N THR A 5 0.52 3.64 5.89
CA THR A 5 -0.89 3.42 5.58
C THR A 5 -1.45 2.29 6.45
N VAL A 6 -1.16 1.03 6.10
CA VAL A 6 -1.54 -0.13 6.94
C VAL A 6 -0.41 -0.54 7.90
N ALA A 7 0.83 -0.15 7.61
CA ALA A 7 2.02 -0.49 8.36
C ALA A 7 2.71 0.79 8.85
N MET A 8 2.63 1.09 10.13
CA MET A 8 3.23 2.28 10.75
C MET A 8 4.69 2.02 11.08
N HIS A 9 5.56 2.95 10.70
CA HIS A 9 6.96 2.87 11.09
C HIS A 9 7.14 3.17 12.58
N PRO A 10 7.88 2.33 13.33
CA PRO A 10 8.35 2.73 14.65
C PRO A 10 9.31 3.92 14.54
N TYR A 11 9.33 4.77 15.58
CA TYR A 11 10.02 6.08 15.55
C TYR A 11 11.48 6.06 15.09
N ASP A 12 12.21 4.97 15.33
CA ASP A 12 13.64 4.87 15.02
C ASP A 12 13.96 4.11 13.72
N ARG A 13 12.94 3.73 12.93
CA ARG A 13 13.15 3.01 11.67
C ARG A 13 13.42 3.96 10.51
N ASN A 14 14.44 3.67 9.71
CA ASN A 14 14.62 4.31 8.40
C ASN A 14 13.55 3.78 7.42
N PRO A 15 12.66 4.63 6.88
CA PRO A 15 11.60 4.21 5.95
C PRO A 15 12.12 3.53 4.67
N TYR A 16 13.34 3.87 4.25
CA TYR A 16 13.97 3.29 3.06
C TYR A 16 14.73 1.98 3.35
N ASP A 17 14.90 1.61 4.62
CA ASP A 17 15.48 0.33 5.02
C ASP A 17 14.38 -0.73 5.12
N HIS A 18 14.19 -1.47 4.04
CA HIS A 18 13.20 -2.54 3.99
C HIS A 18 13.64 -3.84 4.68
N THR A 19 14.88 -3.93 5.21
CA THR A 19 15.31 -5.13 5.96
C THR A 19 14.58 -5.28 7.30
N GLN A 20 13.96 -4.20 7.77
CA GLN A 20 13.28 -4.15 9.07
C GLN A 20 11.75 -4.08 8.94
N VAL A 21 11.17 -4.37 7.77
CA VAL A 21 9.71 -4.30 7.58
C VAL A 21 8.91 -5.20 8.52
N GLU A 22 9.52 -6.26 9.04
CA GLU A 22 8.85 -7.15 10.01
C GLU A 22 8.54 -6.46 11.34
N SER A 23 9.25 -5.37 11.68
CA SER A 23 9.02 -4.61 12.92
C SER A 23 7.98 -3.51 12.79
N ASP A 24 7.36 -3.35 11.61
CA ASP A 24 6.28 -2.37 11.43
C ASP A 24 5.08 -2.68 12.32
N ILE A 25 4.49 -1.62 12.85
CA ILE A 25 3.34 -1.70 13.75
C ILE A 25 2.08 -1.64 12.88
N PRO A 26 1.15 -2.60 12.98
CA PRO A 26 -0.08 -2.55 12.20
C PRO A 26 -0.93 -1.33 12.56
N ASN A 27 -1.45 -0.62 11.56
CA ASN A 27 -2.49 0.38 11.74
C ASN A 27 -3.82 -0.34 12.02
N ALA A 28 -4.00 -0.75 13.28
CA ALA A 28 -5.13 -1.57 13.71
C ALA A 28 -6.49 -0.95 13.35
N ALA A 29 -6.63 0.38 13.47
CA ALA A 29 -7.87 1.08 13.16
C ALA A 29 -8.25 0.97 11.67
N LEU A 30 -7.28 1.18 10.76
CA LEU A 30 -7.52 1.02 9.33
C LEU A 30 -7.82 -0.44 8.98
N ILE A 31 -7.05 -1.38 9.54
CA ILE A 31 -7.22 -2.81 9.26
C ILE A 31 -8.59 -3.30 9.72
N GLU A 32 -9.04 -2.92 10.92
CA GLU A 32 -10.37 -3.25 11.45
C GLU A 32 -11.48 -2.66 10.56
N MET A 33 -11.32 -1.42 10.11
CA MET A 33 -12.27 -0.80 9.16
C MET A 33 -12.36 -1.59 7.85
N LEU A 34 -11.23 -2.00 7.26
CA LEU A 34 -11.21 -2.78 6.02
C LEU A 34 -11.81 -4.19 6.22
N GLN A 35 -11.63 -4.82 7.38
CA GLN A 35 -12.28 -6.08 7.73
C GLN A 35 -13.81 -5.94 7.82
N ASN A 36 -14.30 -4.85 8.40
CA ASN A 36 -15.73 -4.56 8.47
C ASN A 36 -16.32 -4.33 7.08
N ILE A 37 -15.60 -3.63 6.19
CA ILE A 37 -16.00 -3.46 4.79
C ILE A 37 -16.08 -4.82 4.08
N TYR A 38 -15.04 -5.64 4.23
CA TYR A 38 -15.01 -6.98 3.62
C TYR A 38 -16.12 -7.90 4.13
N THR A 39 -16.48 -7.79 5.41
CA THR A 39 -17.61 -8.56 5.98
C THR A 39 -18.94 -8.18 5.31
N GLY A 40 -19.09 -6.91 4.92
CA GLY A 40 -20.26 -6.43 4.18
C GLY A 40 -20.25 -6.76 2.67
N ASP A 41 -19.06 -6.91 2.08
CA ASP A 41 -18.88 -7.32 0.68
C ASP A 41 -17.67 -8.28 0.53
N PRO A 42 -17.89 -9.60 0.70
CA PRO A 42 -16.82 -10.60 0.63
C PRO A 42 -16.22 -10.81 -0.76
N LEU A 43 -16.78 -10.18 -1.81
CA LEU A 43 -16.23 -10.23 -3.16
C LEU A 43 -15.22 -9.10 -3.41
N MET A 44 -15.09 -8.15 -2.47
CA MET A 44 -14.13 -7.07 -2.57
C MET A 44 -12.70 -7.62 -2.59
N THR A 45 -11.90 -7.09 -3.52
CA THR A 45 -10.48 -7.46 -3.66
C THR A 45 -9.61 -6.35 -3.08
N PHE A 46 -8.73 -6.69 -2.14
CA PHE A 46 -7.70 -5.76 -1.67
C PHE A 46 -6.44 -5.89 -2.53
N ILE A 47 -5.94 -4.76 -3.02
CA ILE A 47 -4.73 -4.71 -3.84
C ILE A 47 -3.74 -3.77 -3.16
N PHE A 48 -2.64 -4.33 -2.66
CA PHE A 48 -1.52 -3.55 -2.18
C PHE A 48 -0.64 -3.13 -3.34
N VAL A 49 -0.37 -1.82 -3.40
CA VAL A 49 0.62 -1.21 -4.28
C VAL A 49 1.58 -0.44 -3.39
N THR A 50 2.86 -0.81 -3.41
CA THR A 50 3.88 -0.28 -2.49
C THR A 50 5.16 0.10 -3.21
N GLY A 51 5.84 1.12 -2.69
CA GLY A 51 7.19 1.51 -3.08
C GLY A 51 8.28 0.57 -2.58
N ARG A 52 7.98 -0.40 -1.71
CA ARG A 52 8.94 -1.42 -1.28
C ARG A 52 9.46 -2.18 -2.49
N SER A 53 10.77 -2.39 -2.54
CA SER A 53 11.41 -3.16 -3.62
C SER A 53 11.01 -4.63 -3.55
N GLU A 54 10.79 -5.24 -4.72
CA GLU A 54 10.56 -6.68 -4.93
C GLU A 54 11.63 -7.56 -4.26
N LYS A 55 12.84 -7.01 -4.04
CA LYS A 55 13.91 -7.63 -3.24
C LYS A 55 13.42 -8.13 -1.88
N TYR A 56 12.45 -7.44 -1.30
CA TYR A 56 11.92 -7.66 0.05
C TYR A 56 10.49 -8.21 0.05
N ARG A 57 10.08 -8.87 -1.05
CA ARG A 57 8.77 -9.50 -1.14
C ARG A 57 8.56 -10.55 -0.03
N PRO A 58 9.50 -11.46 0.28
CA PRO A 58 9.29 -12.45 1.34
C PRO A 58 8.95 -11.83 2.69
N GLU A 59 9.68 -10.80 3.10
CA GLU A 59 9.53 -10.10 4.37
C GLU A 59 8.21 -9.29 4.38
N THR A 60 7.93 -8.56 3.29
CA THR A 60 6.68 -7.80 3.15
C THR A 60 5.46 -8.71 3.19
N TYR A 61 5.51 -9.85 2.48
CA TYR A 61 4.43 -10.82 2.46
C TYR A 61 4.26 -11.50 3.82
N THR A 62 5.35 -11.81 4.53
CA THR A 62 5.30 -12.39 5.88
C THR A 62 4.65 -11.43 6.88
N TRP A 63 4.98 -10.14 6.79
CA TRP A 63 4.34 -9.10 7.59
C TRP A 63 2.84 -9.00 7.28
N LEU A 64 2.46 -8.92 5.99
CA LEU A 64 1.04 -8.85 5.58
C LEU A 64 0.26 -10.07 6.05
N LYS A 65 0.82 -11.28 5.92
CA LYS A 65 0.15 -12.51 6.35
C LYS A 65 -0.08 -12.57 7.85
N SER A 66 0.80 -11.94 8.64
CA SER A 66 0.69 -11.88 10.09
C SER A 66 -0.26 -10.80 10.59
N ASN A 67 -0.43 -9.71 9.83
CA ASN A 67 -1.10 -8.50 10.31
C ASN A 67 -2.38 -8.12 9.53
N PHE A 68 -2.52 -8.55 8.28
CA PHE A 68 -3.65 -8.25 7.40
C PHE A 68 -4.40 -9.53 7.01
N PRO A 69 -5.48 -9.90 7.74
CA PRO A 69 -6.09 -11.22 7.64
C PRO A 69 -7.09 -11.38 6.47
N LEU A 70 -7.03 -10.51 5.46
CA LEU A 70 -7.94 -10.53 4.32
C LEU A 70 -7.20 -10.97 3.05
N PRO A 71 -7.87 -11.66 2.10
CA PRO A 71 -7.30 -11.98 0.80
C PRO A 71 -6.83 -10.72 0.08
N HIS A 72 -5.61 -10.74 -0.44
CA HIS A 72 -5.03 -9.57 -1.09
C HIS A 72 -4.05 -9.93 -2.21
N LEU A 73 -3.89 -8.99 -3.13
CA LEU A 73 -2.83 -8.97 -4.12
C LEU A 73 -1.71 -8.02 -3.67
N LEU A 74 -0.48 -8.24 -4.15
CA LEU A 74 0.69 -7.44 -3.80
C LEU A 74 1.52 -7.11 -5.05
N HIS A 75 1.46 -5.85 -5.46
CA HIS A 75 2.35 -5.26 -6.45
C HIS A 75 3.38 -4.37 -5.78
N MET A 76 4.63 -4.52 -6.19
CA MET A 76 5.78 -3.87 -5.56
C MET A 76 6.65 -3.20 -6.62
N ARG A 77 7.55 -2.33 -6.17
CA ARG A 77 8.58 -1.73 -7.03
C ARG A 77 9.49 -2.81 -7.61
N PRO A 78 9.83 -2.77 -8.91
CA PRO A 78 10.75 -3.73 -9.52
C PRO A 78 12.09 -3.83 -8.79
N LYS A 79 12.69 -5.03 -8.82
CA LYS A 79 13.93 -5.35 -8.08
C LYS A 79 15.07 -4.36 -8.34
N ASP A 80 15.22 -3.90 -9.57
CA ASP A 80 16.36 -3.09 -10.03
C ASP A 80 16.03 -1.60 -10.23
N ASP A 81 14.92 -1.13 -9.66
CA ASP A 81 14.50 0.28 -9.75
C ASP A 81 14.48 0.96 -8.37
N ASP A 82 15.62 1.54 -7.99
CA ASP A 82 15.76 2.26 -6.73
C ASP A 82 15.65 3.80 -6.89
N VAL A 83 15.39 4.30 -8.10
CA VAL A 83 15.44 5.74 -8.44
C VAL A 83 14.10 6.34 -8.83
N THR A 84 13.18 5.54 -9.37
CA THR A 84 11.89 6.05 -9.82
C THR A 84 11.04 6.48 -8.61
N PRO A 85 10.44 7.68 -8.61
CA PRO A 85 9.59 8.11 -7.51
C PRO A 85 8.43 7.14 -7.24
N ASP A 86 8.06 6.97 -5.97
CA ASP A 86 7.02 6.03 -5.53
C ASP A 86 5.68 6.22 -6.27
N TYR A 87 5.21 7.46 -6.39
CA TYR A 87 3.96 7.75 -7.09
C TYR A 87 4.00 7.37 -8.59
N VAL A 88 5.18 7.39 -9.22
CA VAL A 88 5.35 6.96 -10.62
C VAL A 88 5.28 5.43 -10.72
N ILE A 89 5.94 4.70 -9.80
CA ILE A 89 5.82 3.24 -9.71
C ILE A 89 4.36 2.83 -9.53
N LYS A 90 3.69 3.45 -8.54
CA LYS A 90 2.27 3.19 -8.23
C LYS A 90 1.38 3.45 -9.44
N LYS A 91 1.58 4.56 -10.15
CA LYS A 91 0.84 4.88 -11.38
C LYS A 91 1.06 3.82 -12.47
N ASN A 92 2.31 3.42 -12.73
CA ASN A 92 2.62 2.44 -13.75
C ASN A 92 1.97 1.09 -13.45
N ILE A 93 2.01 0.64 -12.17
CA ILE A 93 1.32 -0.58 -11.74
C ILE A 93 -0.19 -0.45 -11.96
N TYR A 94 -0.79 0.67 -11.58
CA TYR A 94 -2.22 0.88 -11.78
C TYR A 94 -2.60 0.80 -13.26
N GLU A 95 -1.86 1.49 -14.14
CA GLU A 95 -2.15 1.51 -15.57
C GLU A 95 -1.98 0.13 -16.22
N ALA A 96 -1.00 -0.66 -15.79
CA ALA A 96 -0.72 -1.96 -16.38
C ALA A 96 -1.60 -3.10 -15.83
N GLU A 97 -1.84 -3.11 -14.52
CA GLU A 97 -2.38 -4.28 -13.82
C GLU A 97 -3.80 -4.07 -13.28
N ILE A 98 -4.21 -2.82 -13.01
CA ILE A 98 -5.42 -2.54 -12.24
C ILE A 98 -6.52 -1.89 -13.07
N LYS A 99 -6.17 -0.86 -13.85
CA LYS A 99 -7.11 0.08 -14.49
C LYS A 99 -8.22 -0.59 -15.31
N ASP A 100 -7.86 -1.58 -16.12
CA ASP A 100 -8.79 -2.24 -17.03
C ASP A 100 -9.33 -3.58 -16.47
N ASN A 101 -8.85 -4.00 -15.30
CA ASN A 101 -9.18 -5.29 -14.68
C ASN A 101 -10.09 -5.16 -13.45
N TYR A 102 -10.10 -3.99 -12.80
CA TYR A 102 -10.82 -3.77 -11.55
C TYR A 102 -11.59 -2.46 -11.55
N PHE A 103 -12.74 -2.47 -10.88
CA PHE A 103 -13.45 -1.24 -10.53
C PHE A 103 -12.91 -0.73 -9.17
N VAL A 104 -12.08 0.31 -9.20
CA VAL A 104 -11.46 0.86 -7.98
C VAL A 104 -12.46 1.73 -7.22
N THR A 105 -12.93 1.23 -6.07
CA THR A 105 -13.91 1.91 -5.21
C THR A 105 -13.26 2.92 -4.25
N ALA A 106 -12.05 2.63 -3.78
CA ALA A 106 -11.29 3.46 -2.86
C ALA A 106 -9.80 3.18 -2.96
N VAL A 107 -9.00 4.23 -2.77
CA VAL A 107 -7.54 4.16 -2.59
C VAL A 107 -7.18 4.74 -1.22
N PHE A 108 -6.37 4.01 -0.46
CA PHE A 108 -5.79 4.46 0.81
C PHE A 108 -4.30 4.62 0.63
N ASP A 109 -3.80 5.83 0.84
CA ASP A 109 -2.40 6.20 0.67
C ASP A 109 -2.09 7.41 1.56
N ASP A 110 -0.97 7.41 2.26
CA ASP A 110 -0.63 8.46 3.21
C ASP A 110 0.12 9.62 2.54
N ARG A 111 0.98 9.33 1.56
CA ARG A 111 1.94 10.29 1.00
C ARG A 111 1.28 11.29 0.05
N GLU A 112 1.49 12.58 0.26
CA GLU A 112 0.78 13.65 -0.47
C GLU A 112 1.00 13.58 -1.99
N GLN A 113 2.19 13.21 -2.44
CA GLN A 113 2.50 13.04 -3.87
C GLN A 113 1.71 11.89 -4.50
N ALA A 114 1.61 10.75 -3.82
CA ALA A 114 0.85 9.59 -4.29
C ALA A 114 -0.66 9.89 -4.25
N VAL A 115 -1.14 10.49 -3.15
CA VAL A 115 -2.53 10.93 -3.01
C VAL A 115 -2.94 11.90 -4.13
N THR A 116 -2.10 12.90 -4.41
CA THR A 116 -2.34 13.86 -5.49
C THR A 116 -2.40 13.16 -6.85
N MET A 117 -1.51 12.21 -7.09
CA MET A 117 -1.51 11.40 -8.30
C MET A 117 -2.80 10.58 -8.45
N TRP A 118 -3.22 9.85 -7.41
CA TRP A 118 -4.44 9.04 -7.43
C TRP A 118 -5.70 9.87 -7.68
N ARG A 119 -5.81 11.02 -7.01
CA ARG A 119 -6.90 11.99 -7.24
C ARG A 119 -6.87 12.54 -8.68
N GLY A 120 -5.68 12.80 -9.22
CA GLY A 120 -5.50 13.23 -10.60
C GLY A 120 -5.93 12.19 -11.65
N LEU A 121 -5.90 10.90 -11.28
CA LEU A 121 -6.45 9.80 -12.09
C LEU A 121 -7.97 9.62 -11.93
N GLY A 122 -8.62 10.44 -11.10
CA GLY A 122 -10.07 10.38 -10.84
C GLY A 122 -10.48 9.32 -9.82
N LEU A 123 -9.54 8.77 -9.04
CA LEU A 123 -9.82 7.73 -8.07
C LEU A 123 -10.25 8.32 -6.70
N PRO A 124 -11.31 7.78 -6.06
CA PRO A 124 -11.65 8.13 -4.68
C PRO A 124 -10.48 7.81 -3.75
N THR A 125 -9.84 8.83 -3.19
CA THR A 125 -8.57 8.67 -2.46
C THR A 125 -8.65 9.26 -1.06
N TYR A 126 -8.40 8.41 -0.06
CA TYR A 126 -8.43 8.71 1.36
C TYR A 126 -7.01 8.73 1.91
N GLN A 127 -6.63 9.87 2.50
CA GLN A 127 -5.33 10.07 3.12
C GLN A 127 -5.45 9.88 4.62
N ASN A 128 -4.85 8.80 5.14
CA ASN A 128 -5.02 8.40 6.54
C ASN A 128 -4.05 9.09 7.51
N GLU A 129 -2.94 9.62 7.00
CA GLU A 129 -1.89 10.26 7.80
C GLU A 129 -1.30 11.50 7.13
N TYR A 130 -0.52 12.29 7.87
CA TYR A 130 0.19 13.45 7.32
C TYR A 130 1.31 13.00 6.36
N GLY A 131 1.18 13.35 5.08
CA GLY A 131 2.06 12.83 4.01
C GLY A 131 3.07 13.78 3.39
N ARG A 132 3.52 14.84 4.09
CA ARG A 132 4.40 15.89 3.53
C ARG A 132 5.88 15.50 3.56
N PHE A 133 6.28 14.56 2.71
CA PHE A 133 7.66 14.08 2.56
C PHE A 133 7.90 13.37 1.21
#